data_AF-A0A9P5IQY4-F1
#
_entry.id   AF-A0A9P5IQY4-F1
#
_cell.length_a   1.000
_cell.length_b   1.000
_cell.length_c   1.000
_cell.angle_alpha   90.00
_cell.angle_beta   90.00
_cell.angle_gamma   90.00
#
_symmetry.space_group_name_H-M   'P 1'
#
loop_
_entity.id
_entity.type
_entity.pdbx_description
1 polymer ?
#
loop_
_entity_poly.entity_id
_entity_poly.type
_entity_poly.pdbx_seq_one_letter_code
_entity_poly.pdbx_strand_id
1 'polypeptide(L)'
;MKYSIVVAALLASSAVAAPTTKLNAKQRLAQRNKNAARSEYYNESWSGAVLTGAVYTGVSASFSIPKPQVGTTGETSASDFTASTWVGIDGYNCNNLWQAGVDATIEKSTGEVSYYAWYEWYPAATQVIELGTLTAEDVISVNITTSGLNQGTVVMENKSTGKSYTKTVSSANTLCGVSAEWIMEDLSVDSSNIGLANYGSVVFSDAVATTASKTVIPSRAVILDIETSSNIVLTKSSVTDKSVTIAYV
;
A
#
# COMPACT_ATOMS: atom_id res chain seq x y z
N MET A 1 34.44 -44.02 36.11
CA MET A 1 34.09 -44.07 34.68
C MET A 1 32.86 -44.94 34.52
N LYS A 2 31.70 -44.33 34.24
CA LYS A 2 30.43 -45.02 34.01
C LYS A 2 29.94 -44.57 32.64
N TYR A 3 29.78 -45.51 31.71
CA TYR A 3 29.11 -45.28 30.44
C TYR A 3 28.11 -46.41 30.25
N SER A 4 26.81 -46.08 30.30
CA SER A 4 25.76 -46.91 29.71
C SER A 4 24.80 -45.99 28.98
N ILE A 5 24.66 -46.31 27.69
CA ILE A 5 24.03 -45.56 26.62
C ILE A 5 22.51 -45.59 26.79
N VAL A 6 21.87 -44.43 26.72
CA VAL A 6 20.42 -44.28 26.61
C VAL A 6 20.02 -44.47 25.15
N VAL A 7 19.24 -45.51 24.86
CA VAL A 7 18.58 -45.70 23.56
C VAL A 7 17.32 -44.84 23.55
N ALA A 8 17.34 -43.75 22.79
CA ALA A 8 16.16 -42.93 22.51
C ALA A 8 15.34 -43.58 21.39
N ALA A 9 14.09 -43.92 21.67
CA ALA A 9 13.15 -44.42 20.67
C ALA A 9 12.77 -43.30 19.70
N LEU A 10 12.99 -43.51 18.40
CA LEU A 10 12.43 -42.67 17.34
C LEU A 10 10.92 -42.90 17.28
N LEU A 11 10.13 -41.85 17.57
CA LEU A 11 8.73 -41.76 17.17
C LEU A 11 8.67 -41.14 15.78
N ALA A 12 8.40 -41.96 14.77
CA ALA A 12 8.10 -41.49 13.42
C ALA A 12 6.69 -40.88 13.40
N SER A 13 6.59 -39.56 13.26
CA SER A 13 5.33 -38.88 12.96
C SER A 13 5.01 -39.06 11.49
N SER A 14 4.05 -39.93 11.18
CA SER A 14 3.45 -40.02 9.85
C SER A 14 2.65 -38.75 9.57
N ALA A 15 3.18 -37.85 8.74
CA ALA A 15 2.43 -36.74 8.18
C ALA A 15 1.34 -37.27 7.25
N VAL A 16 0.08 -37.13 7.66
CA VAL A 16 -1.07 -37.42 6.80
C VAL A 16 -1.18 -36.26 5.80
N ALA A 17 -0.76 -36.49 4.56
CA ALA A 17 -1.00 -35.56 3.47
C ALA A 17 -2.51 -35.45 3.22
N ALA A 18 -3.08 -34.25 3.41
CA ALA A 18 -4.47 -34.00 3.05
C ALA A 18 -4.65 -34.21 1.52
N PRO A 19 -5.76 -34.81 1.07
CA PRO A 19 -6.00 -35.04 -0.34
C PRO A 19 -6.14 -33.70 -1.07
N THR A 20 -5.30 -33.47 -2.07
CA THR A 20 -5.46 -32.35 -2.99
C THR A 20 -6.68 -32.61 -3.88
N THR A 21 -7.81 -31.98 -3.55
CA THR A 21 -9.00 -32.03 -4.39
C THR A 21 -8.72 -31.29 -5.70
N LYS A 22 -8.56 -32.04 -6.79
CA LYS A 22 -8.48 -31.47 -8.14
C LYS A 22 -9.81 -30.77 -8.46
N LEU A 23 -9.78 -29.43 -8.50
CA LEU A 23 -10.93 -28.61 -8.89
C LEU A 23 -11.50 -29.06 -10.23
N ASN A 24 -12.81 -29.20 -10.31
CA ASN A 24 -13.51 -29.61 -11.52
C ASN A 24 -13.49 -28.49 -12.58
N ALA A 25 -13.84 -28.83 -13.83
CA ALA A 25 -13.79 -27.87 -14.94
C ALA A 25 -14.64 -26.61 -14.71
N LYS A 26 -15.79 -26.72 -14.03
CA LYS A 26 -16.64 -25.57 -13.68
C LYS A 26 -16.01 -24.69 -12.60
N GLN A 27 -15.35 -25.26 -11.61
CA GLN A 27 -14.61 -24.54 -10.58
C GLN A 27 -13.37 -23.87 -11.17
N ARG A 28 -12.66 -24.55 -12.08
CA ARG A 28 -11.54 -23.96 -12.84
C ARG A 28 -12.00 -22.84 -13.76
N LEU A 29 -13.16 -22.98 -14.40
CA LEU A 29 -13.75 -21.94 -15.24
C LEU A 29 -14.25 -20.76 -14.39
N ALA A 30 -14.85 -21.02 -13.22
CA ALA A 30 -15.22 -19.98 -12.26
C ALA A 30 -13.99 -19.27 -11.69
N GLN A 31 -12.88 -19.98 -11.43
CA GLN A 31 -11.62 -19.38 -11.01
C GLN A 31 -10.92 -18.62 -12.16
N ARG A 32 -11.01 -19.13 -13.39
CA ARG A 32 -10.61 -18.38 -14.60
C ARG A 32 -11.48 -17.16 -14.87
N ASN A 33 -12.77 -17.19 -14.55
CA ASN A 33 -13.68 -16.05 -14.68
C ASN A 33 -13.54 -15.05 -13.52
N LYS A 34 -13.09 -15.50 -12.32
CA LYS A 34 -12.57 -14.60 -11.29
C LYS A 34 -11.27 -13.92 -11.73
N ASN A 35 -10.48 -14.62 -12.55
CA ASN A 35 -9.29 -14.09 -13.24
C ASN A 35 -9.61 -13.58 -14.65
N ALA A 36 -10.87 -13.31 -14.99
CA ALA A 36 -11.19 -12.62 -16.24
C ALA A 36 -10.41 -11.32 -16.24
N ALA A 37 -9.60 -11.09 -17.29
CA ALA A 37 -8.53 -10.10 -17.36
C ALA A 37 -8.82 -8.89 -16.47
N ARG A 38 -8.20 -8.91 -15.30
CA ARG A 38 -8.24 -7.77 -14.39
C ARG A 38 -7.57 -6.62 -15.13
N SER A 39 -8.24 -5.47 -15.22
CA SER A 39 -7.64 -4.31 -15.87
C SER A 39 -6.45 -3.86 -15.03
N GLU A 40 -5.26 -4.12 -15.57
CA GLU A 40 -3.97 -3.62 -15.12
C GLU A 40 -3.65 -2.42 -16.02
N TYR A 41 -3.37 -1.28 -15.41
CA TYR A 41 -3.00 -0.06 -16.11
C TYR A 41 -1.63 0.40 -15.64
N TYR A 42 -0.85 0.90 -16.59
CA TYR A 42 0.44 1.52 -16.31
C TYR A 42 0.28 3.04 -16.33
N ASN A 43 0.98 3.70 -15.43
CA ASN A 43 1.09 5.16 -15.38
C ASN A 43 2.44 5.55 -14.74
N GLU A 44 2.77 6.83 -14.71
CA GLU A 44 4.10 7.28 -14.30
C GLU A 44 4.26 7.49 -12.78
N SER A 45 3.19 7.47 -11.98
CA SER A 45 3.29 7.84 -10.55
C SER A 45 2.70 6.82 -9.57
N TRP A 46 1.60 6.15 -9.90
CA TRP A 46 0.85 5.33 -8.94
C TRP A 46 0.94 3.84 -9.24
N SER A 47 1.26 3.06 -8.22
CA SER A 47 1.09 1.60 -8.22
C SER A 47 0.23 1.16 -7.06
N GLY A 48 -0.54 0.08 -7.24
CA GLY A 48 -1.40 -0.47 -6.21
C GLY A 48 -2.80 -0.80 -6.70
N ALA A 49 -3.79 -0.49 -5.88
CA ALA A 49 -5.17 -0.91 -6.11
C ALA A 49 -6.15 0.25 -5.93
N VAL A 50 -7.05 0.41 -6.90
CA VAL A 50 -8.11 1.43 -6.88
C VAL A 50 -9.48 0.78 -7.01
N LEU A 51 -10.34 1.02 -6.04
CA LEU A 51 -11.76 0.67 -6.12
C LEU A 51 -12.54 1.82 -6.77
N THR A 52 -13.48 1.47 -7.66
CA THR A 52 -14.36 2.43 -8.34
C THR A 52 -15.80 1.89 -8.39
N GLY A 53 -16.76 2.77 -8.70
CA GLY A 53 -18.14 2.37 -8.97
C GLY A 53 -19.05 2.35 -7.74
N ALA A 54 -18.65 3.04 -6.68
CA ALA A 54 -19.47 3.33 -5.50
C ALA A 54 -19.15 4.74 -4.98
N VAL A 55 -19.91 5.20 -3.98
CA VAL A 55 -19.58 6.39 -3.21
C VAL A 55 -18.85 5.95 -1.94
N TYR A 56 -17.54 6.20 -1.89
CA TYR A 56 -16.68 5.84 -0.78
C TYR A 56 -16.68 6.92 0.30
N THR A 57 -16.70 6.48 1.55
CA THR A 57 -16.74 7.33 2.75
C THR A 57 -15.57 7.03 3.69
N GLY A 58 -14.73 6.07 3.35
CA GLY A 58 -13.56 5.72 4.15
C GLY A 58 -12.70 4.67 3.48
N VAL A 59 -11.41 4.68 3.79
CA VAL A 59 -10.44 3.66 3.40
C VAL A 59 -9.43 3.47 4.54
N SER A 60 -9.00 2.23 4.74
CA SER A 60 -7.99 1.92 5.74
C SER A 60 -7.15 0.71 5.35
N ALA A 61 -5.98 0.63 5.98
CA ALA A 61 -5.07 -0.49 5.94
C ALA A 61 -4.03 -0.38 7.06
N SER A 62 -3.22 -1.42 7.22
CA SER A 62 -1.95 -1.35 7.94
C SER A 62 -0.80 -1.84 7.08
N PHE A 63 0.36 -1.22 7.18
CA PHE A 63 1.58 -1.60 6.45
C PHE A 63 2.80 -1.40 7.33
N SER A 64 3.87 -2.15 7.07
CA SER A 64 5.18 -1.87 7.65
C SER A 64 5.87 -0.78 6.84
N ILE A 65 6.48 0.21 7.48
CA ILE A 65 7.29 1.22 6.79
C ILE A 65 8.44 0.49 6.08
N PRO A 66 8.57 0.61 4.74
CA PRO A 66 9.66 -0.03 4.03
C PRO A 66 10.99 0.62 4.40
N LYS A 67 12.07 -0.16 4.33
CA LYS A 67 13.42 0.41 4.31
C LYS A 67 13.75 0.84 2.88
N PRO A 68 13.89 2.15 2.58
CA PRO A 68 14.19 2.60 1.23
C PRO A 68 15.65 2.28 0.87
N GLN A 69 15.86 1.89 -0.38
CA GLN A 69 17.17 1.77 -1.00
C GLN A 69 17.20 2.59 -2.30
N VAL A 70 18.40 2.99 -2.72
CA VAL A 70 18.60 3.67 -4.00
C VAL A 70 18.03 2.80 -5.13
N GLY A 71 17.16 3.38 -5.94
CA GLY A 71 16.55 2.72 -7.08
C GLY A 71 17.62 2.30 -8.11
N THR A 72 17.44 1.11 -8.68
CA THR A 72 18.42 0.50 -9.59
C THR A 72 18.01 0.56 -11.06
N THR A 73 16.79 1.00 -11.34
CA THR A 73 16.14 0.91 -12.65
C THR A 73 15.38 2.20 -12.96
N GLY A 74 15.35 2.62 -14.23
CA GLY A 74 14.61 3.78 -14.72
C GLY A 74 15.23 5.13 -14.32
N GLU A 75 15.16 5.46 -13.04
CA GLU A 75 15.34 6.82 -12.51
C GLU A 75 16.67 6.99 -11.75
N THR A 76 17.66 6.19 -12.16
CA THR A 76 18.93 6.03 -11.44
C THR A 76 19.75 7.31 -11.31
N SER A 77 19.44 8.38 -12.05
CA SER A 77 20.12 9.68 -11.98
C SER A 77 19.63 10.59 -10.85
N ALA A 78 18.51 10.27 -10.19
CA ALA A 78 17.97 11.06 -9.09
C ALA A 78 18.98 11.22 -7.93
N SER A 79 18.86 12.32 -7.18
CA SER A 79 19.65 12.56 -5.97
C SER A 79 19.00 11.92 -4.75
N ASP A 80 17.67 11.93 -4.70
CA ASP A 80 16.88 11.37 -3.62
C ASP A 80 15.97 10.28 -4.16
N PHE A 81 15.77 9.24 -3.35
CA PHE A 81 14.88 8.14 -3.70
C PHE A 81 13.83 7.99 -2.63
N THR A 82 12.55 8.10 -3.01
CA THR A 82 11.43 8.06 -2.07
C THR A 82 10.51 6.88 -2.34
N ALA A 83 9.99 6.29 -1.28
CA ALA A 83 8.87 5.37 -1.30
C ALA A 83 7.72 6.02 -0.50
N SER A 84 6.71 6.54 -1.21
CA SER A 84 5.52 7.11 -0.58
C SER A 84 4.44 6.05 -0.46
N THR A 85 4.04 5.71 0.77
CA THR A 85 3.05 4.64 1.06
C THR A 85 1.80 5.25 1.68
N TRP A 86 0.65 5.18 1.01
CA TRP A 86 -0.56 5.86 1.48
C TRP A 86 -1.87 5.17 1.11
N VAL A 87 -2.95 5.61 1.78
CA VAL A 87 -4.33 5.28 1.41
C VAL A 87 -5.10 6.56 1.10
N GLY A 88 -6.05 6.48 0.16
CA GLY A 88 -6.73 7.67 -0.37
C GLY A 88 -8.20 7.45 -0.73
N ILE A 89 -8.92 8.56 -0.80
CA ILE A 89 -10.23 8.68 -1.46
C ILE A 89 -10.09 9.74 -2.55
N ASP A 90 -10.53 9.38 -3.76
CA ASP A 90 -10.46 10.18 -4.99
C ASP A 90 -9.06 10.27 -5.63
N GLY A 91 -8.72 11.37 -6.32
CA GLY A 91 -7.56 11.45 -7.23
C GLY A 91 -7.68 10.61 -8.51
N TYR A 92 -8.20 9.37 -8.42
CA TYR A 92 -8.55 8.55 -9.58
C TYR A 92 -9.95 8.90 -10.09
N ASN A 93 -10.04 9.45 -11.31
CA ASN A 93 -11.27 10.00 -11.91
C ASN A 93 -11.88 11.19 -11.14
N CYS A 94 -11.10 11.86 -10.29
CA CYS A 94 -11.49 13.08 -9.58
C CYS A 94 -10.27 13.95 -9.33
N ASN A 95 -10.41 15.28 -9.46
CA ASN A 95 -9.25 16.19 -9.39
C ASN A 95 -8.77 16.50 -7.97
N ASN A 96 -9.56 16.14 -6.96
CA ASN A 96 -9.24 16.35 -5.55
C ASN A 96 -8.99 14.99 -4.89
N LEU A 97 -8.16 14.96 -3.86
CA LEU A 97 -7.75 13.72 -3.21
C LEU A 97 -7.59 13.95 -1.71
N TRP A 98 -8.18 13.05 -0.92
CA TRP A 98 -7.99 13.01 0.53
C TRP A 98 -7.17 11.78 0.87
N GLN A 99 -5.98 11.98 1.43
CA GLN A 99 -5.00 10.91 1.58
C GLN A 99 -4.13 11.07 2.82
N ALA A 100 -3.56 9.95 3.29
CA ALA A 100 -2.62 9.93 4.40
C ALA A 100 -1.68 8.73 4.31
N GLY A 101 -0.45 8.92 4.76
CA GLY A 101 0.60 7.94 4.58
C GLY A 101 1.92 8.28 5.24
N VAL A 102 2.95 7.55 4.80
CA VAL A 102 4.34 7.72 5.24
C VAL A 102 5.24 7.77 4.02
N ASP A 103 6.15 8.72 4.02
CA ASP A 103 7.25 8.78 3.06
C ASP A 103 8.51 8.23 3.71
N ALA A 104 9.24 7.42 2.96
CA ALA A 104 10.55 6.91 3.31
C ALA A 104 11.54 7.32 2.22
N THR A 105 12.50 8.18 2.55
CA THR A 105 13.45 8.74 1.57
C THR A 105 14.88 8.35 1.93
N ILE A 106 15.67 8.00 0.92
CA ILE A 106 17.12 7.82 1.02
C ILE A 106 17.84 8.81 0.10
N GLU A 107 18.75 9.59 0.68
CA GLU A 107 19.65 10.45 -0.11
C GLU A 107 20.77 9.59 -0.70
N LYS A 108 20.93 9.61 -2.02
CA LYS A 108 21.88 8.73 -2.72
C LYS A 108 23.35 9.00 -2.37
N SER A 109 23.72 10.26 -2.12
CA SER A 109 25.11 10.67 -1.83
C SER A 109 25.60 10.19 -0.48
N THR A 110 24.74 10.26 0.53
CA THR A 110 25.09 10.03 1.94
C THR A 110 24.61 8.67 2.44
N GLY A 111 23.56 8.11 1.82
CA GLY A 111 22.84 6.96 2.34
C GLY A 111 21.99 7.29 3.57
N GLU A 112 21.80 8.58 3.89
CA GLU A 112 20.94 9.01 4.99
C GLU A 112 19.49 8.69 4.66
N VAL A 113 18.78 8.12 5.64
CA VAL A 113 17.38 7.73 5.50
C VAL A 113 16.53 8.56 6.45
N SER A 114 15.43 9.09 5.92
CA SER A 114 14.43 9.83 6.67
C SER A 114 13.04 9.26 6.45
N TYR A 115 12.18 9.43 7.46
CA TYR A 115 10.79 9.01 7.43
C TYR A 115 9.93 10.12 8.00
N TYR A 116 8.78 10.38 7.39
CA TYR A 116 7.76 11.22 8.01
C TYR A 116 6.36 10.73 7.65
N ALA A 117 5.45 10.87 8.60
CA ALA A 117 4.04 10.63 8.39
C ALA A 117 3.33 11.94 8.01
N TRP A 118 2.26 11.82 7.23
CA TRP A 118 1.56 12.99 6.70
C TRP A 118 0.10 12.70 6.38
N TYR A 119 -0.69 13.77 6.24
CA TYR A 119 -1.96 13.75 5.53
C TYR A 119 -2.03 14.91 4.56
N GLU A 120 -2.89 14.79 3.55
CA GLU A 120 -3.09 15.83 2.55
C GLU A 120 -4.54 15.83 2.06
N TRP A 121 -5.08 17.03 1.91
CA TRP A 121 -6.29 17.26 1.12
C TRP A 121 -5.89 18.00 -0.15
N TYR A 122 -5.41 17.25 -1.14
CA TYR A 122 -4.94 17.78 -2.41
C TYR A 122 -6.06 18.62 -3.07
N PRO A 123 -5.73 19.78 -3.68
CA PRO A 123 -4.39 20.34 -3.93
C PRO A 123 -3.82 21.24 -2.82
N ALA A 124 -4.33 21.18 -1.59
CA ALA A 124 -3.70 21.91 -0.48
C ALA A 124 -2.39 21.22 -0.07
N ALA A 125 -1.43 21.99 0.46
CA ALA A 125 -0.13 21.46 0.84
C ALA A 125 -0.20 20.33 1.89
N THR A 126 0.64 19.32 1.71
CA THR A 126 0.86 18.22 2.65
C THR A 126 1.15 18.70 4.07
N GLN A 127 0.55 18.04 5.05
CA GLN A 127 0.68 18.34 6.46
C GLN A 127 1.40 17.20 7.16
N VAL A 128 2.64 17.46 7.60
CA VAL A 128 3.42 16.51 8.39
C VAL A 128 2.77 16.30 9.75
N ILE A 129 2.71 15.05 10.21
CA ILE A 129 2.16 14.68 11.52
C ILE A 129 3.23 14.03 12.40
N GLU A 130 3.06 14.22 13.70
CA GLU A 130 3.92 13.61 14.71
C GLU A 130 3.33 12.25 15.12
N LEU A 131 4.06 11.17 14.81
CA LEU A 131 3.76 9.79 15.24
C LEU A 131 4.92 9.19 16.06
N GLY A 132 5.74 10.04 16.68
CA GLY A 132 7.01 9.64 17.26
C GLY A 132 8.08 9.43 16.20
N THR A 133 9.27 9.01 16.65
CA THR A 133 10.33 8.57 15.74
C THR A 133 9.86 7.36 14.96
N LEU A 134 9.83 7.49 13.64
CA LEU A 134 9.49 6.42 12.71
C LEU A 134 10.76 5.69 12.27
N THR A 135 10.68 4.37 12.19
CA THR A 135 11.77 3.53 11.67
C THR A 135 11.23 2.49 10.70
N ALA A 136 12.10 1.95 9.84
CA ALA A 136 11.73 0.80 9.00
C ALA A 136 11.16 -0.34 9.86
N GLU A 137 10.21 -1.08 9.29
CA GLU A 137 9.47 -2.17 9.93
C GLU A 137 8.45 -1.74 11.00
N ASP A 138 8.36 -0.46 11.37
CA ASP A 138 7.24 0.01 12.18
C ASP A 138 5.92 -0.25 11.46
N VAL A 139 4.93 -0.79 12.17
CA VAL A 139 3.62 -1.09 11.60
C VAL A 139 2.73 0.13 11.77
N ILE A 140 2.40 0.77 10.64
CA ILE A 140 1.52 1.92 10.60
C ILE A 140 0.12 1.47 10.22
N SER A 141 -0.86 1.92 10.99
CA SER A 141 -2.28 1.82 10.64
C SER A 141 -2.76 3.18 10.18
N VAL A 142 -3.42 3.22 9.03
CA VAL A 142 -4.03 4.42 8.48
C VAL A 142 -5.51 4.16 8.26
N ASN A 143 -6.35 5.07 8.73
CA ASN A 143 -7.78 5.08 8.48
C ASN A 143 -8.22 6.51 8.20
N ILE A 144 -8.70 6.76 6.99
CA ILE A 144 -9.29 8.03 6.62
C ILE A 144 -10.78 7.85 6.32
N THR A 145 -11.59 8.82 6.72
CA THR A 145 -13.04 8.84 6.49
C THR A 145 -13.51 10.21 6.06
N THR A 146 -14.67 10.29 5.41
CA THR A 146 -15.31 11.55 5.03
C THR A 146 -16.69 11.71 5.67
N SER A 147 -17.04 12.95 5.97
CA SER A 147 -18.38 13.38 6.39
C SER A 147 -18.89 14.38 5.35
N GLY A 148 -19.67 13.90 4.39
CA GLY A 148 -19.92 14.64 3.15
C GLY A 148 -18.69 14.64 2.23
N LEU A 149 -18.56 15.65 1.38
CA LEU A 149 -17.52 15.73 0.35
C LEU A 149 -16.42 16.76 0.64
N ASN A 150 -16.52 17.48 1.74
CA ASN A 150 -15.62 18.60 2.07
C ASN A 150 -15.10 18.57 3.51
N GLN A 151 -15.36 17.48 4.23
CA GLN A 151 -14.83 17.24 5.57
C GLN A 151 -14.35 15.80 5.65
N GLY A 152 -13.19 15.61 6.27
CA GLY A 152 -12.60 14.30 6.46
C GLY A 152 -11.87 14.20 7.78
N THR A 153 -11.69 12.97 8.24
CA THR A 153 -10.97 12.63 9.44
C THR A 153 -9.85 11.67 9.07
N VAL A 154 -8.65 11.93 9.56
CA VAL A 154 -7.51 11.02 9.51
C VAL A 154 -7.27 10.47 10.91
N VAL A 155 -7.11 9.16 11.00
CA VAL A 155 -6.60 8.45 12.17
C VAL A 155 -5.39 7.65 11.71
N MET A 156 -4.23 7.96 12.28
CA MET A 156 -3.01 7.20 12.04
C MET A 156 -2.43 6.72 13.37
N GLU A 157 -1.88 5.51 13.38
CA GLU A 157 -1.24 4.93 14.55
C GLU A 157 0.03 4.21 14.12
N ASN A 158 1.15 4.52 14.77
CA ASN A 158 2.30 3.63 14.80
C ASN A 158 2.04 2.54 15.84
N LYS A 159 1.56 1.38 15.39
CA LYS A 159 1.21 0.23 16.23
C LYS A 159 2.43 -0.36 16.95
N SER A 160 3.64 -0.16 16.43
CA SER A 160 4.88 -0.60 17.07
C SER A 160 5.19 0.20 18.34
N THR A 161 4.82 1.48 18.38
CA THR A 161 5.12 2.39 19.49
C THR A 161 3.88 2.81 20.30
N GLY A 162 2.68 2.53 19.79
CA GLY A 162 1.39 2.96 20.35
C GLY A 162 1.09 4.46 20.20
N LYS A 163 1.89 5.19 19.41
CA LYS A 163 1.66 6.61 19.12
C LYS A 163 0.56 6.75 18.08
N SER A 164 -0.39 7.64 18.34
CA SER A 164 -1.51 7.88 17.44
C SER A 164 -1.74 9.36 17.20
N TYR A 165 -2.34 9.65 16.06
CA TYR A 165 -2.75 10.96 15.61
C TYR A 165 -4.19 10.89 15.12
N THR A 166 -5.01 11.87 15.47
CA THR A 166 -6.37 12.00 14.96
C THR A 166 -6.66 13.45 14.67
N LYS A 167 -7.19 13.74 13.48
CA LYS A 167 -7.60 15.10 13.11
C LYS A 167 -8.78 15.07 12.15
N THR A 168 -9.74 15.95 12.38
CA THR A 168 -10.77 16.29 11.42
C THR A 168 -10.41 17.60 10.73
N VAL A 169 -10.51 17.61 9.40
CA VAL A 169 -10.20 18.74 8.54
C VAL A 169 -11.41 19.08 7.68
N SER A 170 -11.53 20.34 7.29
CA SER A 170 -12.51 20.80 6.30
C SER A 170 -11.77 21.49 5.16
N SER A 171 -12.28 21.35 3.95
CA SER A 171 -11.67 21.87 2.73
C SER A 171 -12.68 22.65 1.90
N ALA A 172 -12.18 23.63 1.14
CA ALA A 172 -12.98 24.27 0.09
C ALA A 172 -13.04 23.43 -1.19
N ASN A 173 -12.11 22.48 -1.36
CA ASN A 173 -12.05 21.59 -2.51
C ASN A 173 -12.88 20.33 -2.22
N THR A 174 -13.96 20.14 -2.96
CA THR A 174 -14.87 19.01 -2.75
C THR A 174 -14.37 17.75 -3.41
N LEU A 175 -14.31 16.67 -2.66
CA LEU A 175 -14.18 15.30 -3.14
C LEU A 175 -15.36 14.92 -4.04
N CYS A 176 -15.16 13.89 -4.86
CA CYS A 176 -16.19 13.25 -5.67
C CYS A 176 -16.75 12.00 -4.96
N GLY A 177 -15.94 11.35 -4.12
CA GLY A 177 -16.19 10.09 -3.44
C GLY A 177 -16.21 8.88 -4.37
N VAL A 178 -15.61 8.95 -5.56
CA VAL A 178 -15.75 7.95 -6.64
C VAL A 178 -14.66 6.89 -6.66
N SER A 179 -13.57 7.09 -5.93
CA SER A 179 -12.53 6.07 -5.73
C SER A 179 -12.09 5.93 -4.28
N ALA A 180 -11.48 4.77 -3.99
CA ALA A 180 -10.73 4.52 -2.77
C ALA A 180 -9.53 3.63 -3.10
N GLU A 181 -8.36 3.95 -2.55
CA GLU A 181 -7.11 3.37 -3.02
C GLU A 181 -6.05 3.11 -1.94
N TRP A 182 -5.13 2.21 -2.28
CA TRP A 182 -3.93 1.86 -1.51
C TRP A 182 -2.74 1.89 -2.47
N ILE A 183 -1.84 2.85 -2.26
CA ILE A 183 -0.88 3.26 -3.29
C ILE A 183 0.54 3.28 -2.74
N MET A 184 1.46 2.78 -3.56
CA MET A 184 2.86 3.21 -3.54
C MET A 184 3.03 4.23 -4.66
N GLU A 185 3.46 5.44 -4.32
CA GLU A 185 3.61 6.55 -5.24
C GLU A 185 5.08 6.88 -5.51
N ASP A 186 5.36 7.11 -6.79
CA ASP A 186 6.57 7.71 -7.30
C ASP A 186 6.37 9.22 -7.44
N LEU A 187 7.20 9.97 -6.72
CA LEU A 187 7.20 11.43 -6.68
C LEU A 187 8.12 12.04 -7.76
N SER A 188 8.67 11.24 -8.67
CA SER A 188 9.49 11.72 -9.80
C SER A 188 8.73 12.69 -10.71
N VAL A 189 7.39 12.57 -10.76
CA VAL A 189 6.49 13.50 -11.46
C VAL A 189 6.52 14.92 -10.90
N ASP A 190 6.90 15.10 -9.63
CA ASP A 190 7.02 16.42 -8.99
C ASP A 190 8.39 17.05 -9.23
N SER A 191 9.43 16.24 -9.43
CA SER A 191 10.80 16.70 -9.62
C SER A 191 11.70 15.58 -10.14
N SER A 192 12.49 15.89 -11.18
CA SER A 192 13.51 14.98 -11.72
C SER A 192 14.65 14.65 -10.76
N ASN A 193 14.72 15.31 -9.60
CA ASN A 193 15.70 15.02 -8.56
C ASN A 193 15.26 13.87 -7.64
N ILE A 194 13.97 13.49 -7.71
CA ILE A 194 13.38 12.40 -6.95
C ILE A 194 13.19 11.21 -7.90
N GLY A 195 13.55 10.02 -7.44
CA GLY A 195 13.19 8.77 -8.10
C GLY A 195 12.51 7.81 -7.13
N LEU A 196 11.91 6.75 -7.66
CA LEU A 196 11.30 5.71 -6.87
C LEU A 196 12.36 4.88 -6.14
N ALA A 197 12.31 4.89 -4.81
CA ALA A 197 13.17 4.03 -4.00
C ALA A 197 12.86 2.55 -4.24
N ASN A 198 13.90 1.73 -4.23
CA ASN A 198 13.72 0.30 -4.09
C ASN A 198 13.29 0.01 -2.64
N TYR A 199 11.99 -0.18 -2.46
CA TYR A 199 11.36 -0.52 -1.18
C TYR A 199 11.19 -2.04 -0.99
N GLY A 200 11.68 -2.85 -1.93
CA GLY A 200 11.44 -4.30 -1.97
C GLY A 200 9.96 -4.61 -2.21
N SER A 201 9.19 -4.78 -1.15
CA SER A 201 7.74 -4.97 -1.25
C SER A 201 7.01 -4.43 -0.03
N VAL A 202 5.88 -3.76 -0.28
CA VAL A 202 4.94 -3.29 0.73
C VAL A 202 3.64 -4.09 0.63
N VAL A 203 3.07 -4.42 1.78
CA VAL A 203 1.76 -5.06 1.88
C VAL A 203 0.86 -4.19 2.74
N PHE A 204 -0.17 -3.63 2.10
CA PHE A 204 -1.33 -3.11 2.81
C PHE A 204 -2.16 -4.31 3.30
N SER A 205 -2.07 -4.60 4.57
CA SER A 205 -2.86 -5.60 5.30
C SER A 205 -4.14 -5.02 5.86
N ASP A 206 -5.14 -5.88 6.12
CA ASP A 206 -6.48 -5.47 6.56
C ASP A 206 -7.08 -4.36 5.68
N ALA A 207 -6.75 -4.39 4.39
CA ALA A 207 -7.10 -3.36 3.43
C ALA A 207 -8.61 -3.38 3.17
N VAL A 208 -9.26 -2.26 3.45
CA VAL A 208 -10.71 -2.16 3.39
C VAL A 208 -11.19 -0.74 3.07
N ALA A 209 -12.17 -0.63 2.18
CA ALA A 209 -12.89 0.60 1.92
C ALA A 209 -14.31 0.52 2.48
N THR A 210 -14.94 1.66 2.70
CA THR A 210 -16.30 1.76 3.21
C THR A 210 -17.12 2.70 2.36
N THR A 211 -18.41 2.39 2.29
CA THR A 211 -19.47 3.25 1.78
C THR A 211 -20.43 3.51 2.93
N ALA A 212 -21.45 4.34 2.72
CA ALA A 212 -22.48 4.59 3.73
C ALA A 212 -23.20 3.34 4.27
N SER A 213 -23.18 2.21 3.56
CA SER A 213 -23.97 1.01 3.91
C SER A 213 -23.17 -0.29 4.02
N LYS A 214 -21.94 -0.33 3.51
CA LYS A 214 -21.16 -1.56 3.46
C LYS A 214 -19.68 -1.33 3.37
N THR A 215 -18.96 -2.36 3.78
CA THR A 215 -17.55 -2.58 3.53
C THR A 215 -17.31 -3.10 2.12
N VAL A 216 -16.21 -2.66 1.50
CA VAL A 216 -15.78 -3.08 0.16
C VAL A 216 -14.33 -3.56 0.25
N ILE A 217 -14.07 -4.74 -0.30
CA ILE A 217 -12.76 -5.39 -0.28
C ILE A 217 -11.97 -5.13 -1.58
N PRO A 218 -10.63 -5.16 -1.54
CA PRO A 218 -9.79 -4.81 -2.69
C PRO A 218 -9.79 -5.84 -3.83
N SER A 219 -10.39 -7.03 -3.67
CA SER A 219 -10.26 -8.13 -4.66
C SER A 219 -10.80 -7.84 -6.05
N ARG A 220 -11.62 -6.79 -6.20
CA ARG A 220 -12.15 -6.31 -7.48
C ARG A 220 -11.63 -4.95 -7.91
N ALA A 221 -10.60 -4.43 -7.22
CA ALA A 221 -9.96 -3.17 -7.57
C ALA A 221 -9.28 -3.26 -8.95
N VAL A 222 -9.24 -2.13 -9.64
CA VAL A 222 -8.31 -1.88 -10.74
C VAL A 222 -6.88 -1.97 -10.19
N ILE A 223 -5.96 -2.58 -10.94
CA ILE A 223 -4.53 -2.58 -10.59
C ILE A 223 -3.84 -1.48 -11.36
N LEU A 224 -3.01 -0.73 -10.65
CA LEU A 224 -2.07 0.21 -11.22
C LEU A 224 -0.64 -0.30 -10.99
N ASP A 225 0.23 -0.09 -11.95
CA ASP A 225 1.67 -0.24 -11.80
C ASP A 225 2.42 0.93 -12.43
N ILE A 226 3.60 1.23 -11.90
CA ILE A 226 4.43 2.35 -12.36
C ILE A 226 5.25 1.89 -13.56
N GLU A 227 5.17 2.65 -14.63
CA GLU A 227 5.98 2.54 -15.83
C GLU A 227 6.50 3.93 -16.18
N THR A 228 7.81 4.07 -16.33
CA THR A 228 8.42 5.34 -16.74
C THR A 228 8.01 5.70 -18.17
N SER A 229 8.15 6.97 -18.55
CA SER A 229 7.94 7.44 -19.93
C SER A 229 8.78 6.71 -21.01
N SER A 230 9.85 6.00 -20.59
CA SER A 230 10.67 5.15 -21.46
C SER A 230 10.20 3.70 -21.52
N ASN A 231 8.99 3.38 -21.04
CA ASN A 231 8.39 2.05 -20.97
C ASN A 231 9.19 1.07 -20.11
N ILE A 232 9.75 1.56 -19.00
CA ILE A 232 10.42 0.73 -17.99
C ILE A 232 9.46 0.55 -16.82
N VAL A 233 8.98 -0.67 -16.63
CA VAL A 233 8.13 -1.04 -15.51
C VAL A 233 8.95 -1.08 -14.23
N LEU A 234 8.50 -0.36 -13.20
CA LEU A 234 9.17 -0.25 -11.90
C LEU A 234 8.45 -1.02 -10.80
N THR A 235 7.17 -1.32 -10.96
CA THR A 235 6.39 -2.01 -9.92
C THR A 235 5.55 -3.16 -10.45
N LYS A 236 5.14 -4.02 -9.53
CA LYS A 236 4.17 -5.06 -9.77
C LYS A 236 3.19 -5.20 -8.61
N SER A 237 1.90 -5.07 -8.92
CA SER A 237 0.85 -5.00 -7.92
C SER A 237 -0.09 -6.20 -7.98
N SER A 238 -0.61 -6.59 -6.83
CA SER A 238 -1.56 -7.69 -6.69
C SER A 238 -2.48 -7.48 -5.49
N VAL A 239 -3.60 -8.19 -5.45
CA VAL A 239 -4.51 -8.13 -4.29
C VAL A 239 -4.98 -9.52 -3.88
N THR A 240 -5.48 -9.57 -2.65
CA THR A 240 -6.37 -10.61 -2.17
C THR A 240 -7.70 -9.99 -1.74
N ASP A 241 -8.53 -10.72 -0.99
CA ASP A 241 -9.74 -10.15 -0.38
C ASP A 241 -9.44 -9.18 0.78
N LYS A 242 -8.20 -9.15 1.31
CA LYS A 242 -7.85 -8.33 2.48
C LYS A 242 -6.51 -7.64 2.38
N SER A 243 -5.82 -7.75 1.25
CA SER A 243 -4.51 -7.16 1.09
C SER A 243 -4.27 -6.61 -0.30
N VAL A 244 -3.42 -5.60 -0.37
CA VAL A 244 -2.80 -5.08 -1.59
C VAL A 244 -1.29 -5.24 -1.41
N THR A 245 -0.64 -5.93 -2.34
CA THR A 245 0.81 -6.17 -2.31
C THR A 245 1.42 -5.52 -3.54
N ILE A 246 2.43 -4.68 -3.30
CA ILE A 246 3.11 -3.91 -4.33
C ILE A 246 4.60 -4.18 -4.17
N ALA A 247 5.25 -4.62 -5.24
CA ALA A 247 6.68 -4.92 -5.25
C ALA A 247 7.40 -3.96 -6.22
N TYR A 248 8.60 -3.52 -5.83
CA TYR A 248 9.57 -2.92 -6.74
C TYR A 248 10.15 -4.02 -7.66
N VAL A 249 10.44 -3.72 -8.92
CA VAL A 249 10.87 -4.68 -9.96
C VAL A 249 12.32 -4.45 -10.42
#